data_AF-A0A920TFB6-F1
#
_entry.id   AF-A0A920TFB6-F1
#
_cell.length_a   1.000
_cell.length_b   1.000
_cell.length_c   1.000
_cell.angle_alpha   90.00
_cell.angle_beta   90.00
_cell.angle_gamma   90.00
#
_symmetry.space_group_name_H-M   'P 1'
#
loop_
_entity.id
_entity.type
_entity.pdbx_description
1 polymer ?
#
loop_
_entity_poly.entity_id
_entity_poly.type
_entity_poly.pdbx_seq_one_letter_code
_entity_poly.pdbx_strand_id
1 'polypeptide(L)'
;MIYQVTNTFGDRHCYVIPIDHQHESETIYSHSAEKRLFVSPFISMSATYDFYIRTPSKKIQLAIHEFENAKHILTATLSGKEECLNNNTIISAAIRYPFLTFKVIGAIHWNALLLWLKRVSPFPLS
;
A
#
# COMPACT_ATOMS: atom_id res chain seq x y z
N MET A 1 15.45 3.39 -9.74
CA MET A 1 14.08 3.44 -9.20
C MET A 1 14.11 4.15 -7.85
N ILE A 2 13.09 4.96 -7.55
CA ILE A 2 12.96 5.64 -6.25
C ILE A 2 11.64 5.21 -5.62
N TYR A 3 11.71 4.64 -4.41
CA TYR A 3 10.54 4.33 -3.58
C TYR A 3 10.50 5.28 -2.40
N GLN A 4 9.42 6.06 -2.26
CA GLN A 4 9.25 6.96 -1.12
C GLN A 4 8.22 6.38 -0.15
N VAL A 5 8.63 6.24 1.11
CA VAL A 5 7.74 5.86 2.22
C VAL A 5 7.57 7.07 3.13
N THR A 6 6.33 7.33 3.54
CA THR A 6 5.96 8.42 4.45
C THR A 6 5.24 7.81 5.66
N ASN A 7 5.56 8.26 6.87
CA ASN A 7 4.86 7.83 8.08
C ASN A 7 3.78 8.84 8.51
N THR A 8 2.96 8.46 9.48
CA THR A 8 1.90 9.31 10.05
C THR A 8 2.42 10.44 10.94
N PHE A 9 3.72 10.45 11.24
CA PHE A 9 4.39 11.48 12.05
C PHE A 9 4.96 12.63 11.20
N GLY A 10 4.86 12.54 9.87
CA GLY A 10 5.33 13.56 8.93
C GLY A 10 6.73 13.32 8.35
N ASP A 11 7.40 12.24 8.74
CA ASP A 11 8.70 11.85 8.21
C ASP A 11 8.56 11.15 6.86
N ARG A 12 9.63 11.23 6.05
CA ARG A 12 9.74 10.57 4.75
C ARG A 12 11.12 9.96 4.56
N HIS A 13 11.19 8.83 3.88
CA HIS A 13 12.44 8.19 3.48
C HIS A 13 12.36 7.72 2.03
N CYS A 14 13.43 7.96 1.27
CA CYS A 14 13.55 7.57 -0.12
C CYS A 14 14.55 6.41 -0.26
N TYR A 15 14.09 5.27 -0.75
CA TYR A 15 14.93 4.14 -1.14
C TYR A 15 15.29 4.29 -2.62
N VAL A 16 16.55 4.60 -2.90
CA VAL A 16 17.08 4.79 -4.25
C VAL A 16 17.83 3.52 -4.65
N ILE A 17 17.30 2.78 -5.63
CA ILE A 17 17.85 1.49 -6.05
C ILE A 17 18.18 1.59 -7.55
N PRO A 18 19.42 1.32 -7.98
CA PRO A 18 19.77 1.35 -9.40
C PRO A 18 18.99 0.29 -10.16
N ILE A 19 18.54 0.63 -11.36
CA ILE A 19 17.91 -0.34 -12.27
C ILE A 19 19.02 -0.85 -13.20
N ASP A 20 19.14 -2.16 -13.30
CA ASP A 20 19.99 -2.75 -14.33
C ASP A 20 19.25 -2.75 -15.67
N HIS A 21 19.82 -2.08 -16.67
CA HIS A 21 19.26 -1.98 -18.01
C HIS A 21 19.57 -3.21 -18.88
N GLN A 22 20.36 -4.17 -18.40
CA GLN A 22 20.64 -5.41 -19.14
C GLN A 22 19.39 -6.30 -19.33
N HIS A 23 18.35 -6.07 -18.52
CA HIS A 23 17.09 -6.81 -18.55
C HIS A 23 15.91 -5.91 -18.98
N GLU A 24 16.06 -5.13 -20.06
CA GLU A 24 14.99 -4.28 -20.61
C GLU A 24 13.71 -5.05 -21.01
N SER A 25 13.76 -6.37 -21.13
CA SER A 25 12.59 -7.23 -21.36
C SER A 25 11.78 -7.56 -20.10
N GLU A 26 12.25 -7.20 -18.90
CA GLU A 26 11.53 -7.48 -17.65
C GLU A 26 10.23 -6.67 -17.55
N THR A 27 9.12 -7.36 -17.30
CA THR A 27 7.80 -6.73 -17.11
C THR A 27 7.59 -6.25 -15.66
N ILE A 28 8.39 -6.76 -14.72
CA ILE A 28 8.30 -6.49 -13.29
C ILE A 28 9.71 -6.29 -12.76
N TYR A 29 9.97 -5.15 -12.12
CA TYR A 29 11.17 -4.94 -11.34
C TYR A 29 10.94 -5.40 -9.90
N SER A 30 11.89 -6.16 -9.36
CA SER A 30 11.94 -6.61 -7.97
C SER A 30 13.14 -5.98 -7.27
N HIS A 31 12.92 -5.26 -6.19
CA HIS A 31 13.99 -4.62 -5.43
C HIS A 31 13.78 -4.82 -3.92
N SER A 32 14.87 -5.03 -3.18
CA SER A 32 14.82 -5.20 -1.73
C SER A 32 15.57 -4.08 -1.00
N ALA A 33 15.07 -3.68 0.16
CA ALA A 33 15.74 -2.73 1.05
C ALA A 33 15.44 -3.01 2.53
N GLU A 34 16.41 -2.75 3.39
CA GLU A 34 16.19 -2.72 4.84
C GLU A 34 15.24 -1.58 5.20
N LYS A 35 14.32 -1.81 6.15
CA LYS A 35 13.42 -0.77 6.63
C LYS A 35 14.20 0.29 7.41
N ARG A 36 14.15 1.53 6.93
CA ARG A 36 14.82 2.69 7.55
C ARG A 36 13.89 3.75 8.10
N LEU A 37 12.57 3.53 8.03
CA LEU A 37 11.57 4.47 8.52
C LEU A 37 10.60 3.78 9.47
N PHE A 38 10.39 4.38 10.64
CA PHE A 38 9.35 3.95 11.56
C PHE A 38 7.97 4.34 11.01
N VAL A 39 7.12 3.35 10.74
CA VAL A 39 5.78 3.54 10.15
C VAL A 39 4.64 3.06 11.04
N SER A 40 4.90 2.11 11.95
CA SER A 40 3.88 1.44 12.77
C SER A 40 4.51 0.78 13.99
N PRO A 41 3.84 0.78 15.15
CA PRO A 41 4.31 0.05 16.34
C PRO A 41 4.20 -1.47 16.21
N PHE A 42 3.47 -1.98 15.21
CA PHE A 42 3.25 -3.42 15.02
C PHE A 42 4.32 -4.10 14.15
N ILE A 43 5.25 -3.32 13.58
CA ILE A 43 6.26 -3.84 12.67
C ILE A 43 7.63 -3.35 13.13
N SER A 44 8.54 -4.28 13.42
CA SER A 44 9.90 -3.96 13.87
C SER A 44 10.68 -3.12 12.84
N MET A 45 11.67 -2.38 13.32
CA MET A 45 12.67 -1.70 12.48
C MET A 45 13.66 -2.67 11.82
N SER A 46 13.75 -3.91 12.30
CA SER A 46 14.57 -4.96 11.67
C SER A 46 13.91 -5.62 10.45
N ALA A 47 12.73 -5.13 10.05
CA ALA A 47 12.02 -5.65 8.88
C ALA A 47 12.70 -5.24 7.56
N THR A 48 12.40 -5.96 6.49
CA THR A 48 12.84 -5.65 5.13
C THR A 48 11.64 -5.43 4.21
N TYR A 49 11.81 -4.56 3.23
CA TYR A 49 10.88 -4.30 2.15
C TYR A 49 11.31 -5.02 0.89
N ASP A 50 10.39 -5.75 0.26
CA ASP A 50 10.51 -6.20 -1.13
C ASP A 50 9.49 -5.45 -1.98
N PHE A 51 9.98 -4.60 -2.87
CA PHE A 51 9.21 -3.79 -3.80
C PHE A 51 9.08 -4.52 -5.14
N TYR A 52 7.84 -4.71 -5.60
CA TYR A 52 7.54 -5.22 -6.93
C TYR A 52 6.78 -4.15 -7.69
N ILE A 53 7.35 -3.67 -8.80
CA ILE A 53 6.70 -2.65 -9.62
C ILE A 53 6.69 -3.11 -11.08
N ARG A 54 5.52 -3.05 -11.71
CA ARG A 54 5.45 -3.28 -13.16
C ARG A 54 6.04 -2.12 -13.93
N THR A 55 6.60 -2.43 -15.09
CA THR A 55 7.04 -1.41 -16.04
C THR A 55 5.91 -0.40 -16.30
N PRO A 56 6.23 0.91 -16.35
CA PRO A 56 5.24 1.94 -16.57
C PRO A 56 4.42 1.66 -17.84
N SER A 57 3.11 1.64 -17.68
CA SER A 57 2.13 1.49 -18.76
C SER A 57 0.90 2.32 -18.41
N LYS A 58 -0.22 2.14 -19.14
CA LYS A 58 -1.52 2.69 -18.75
C LYS A 58 -2.09 2.14 -17.44
N LYS A 59 -1.31 1.34 -16.70
CA LYS A 59 -1.64 0.78 -15.39
C LYS A 59 -0.45 0.95 -14.46
N ILE A 60 -0.72 1.37 -13.23
CA ILE A 60 0.22 1.27 -12.12
C ILE A 60 -0.09 0.01 -11.32
N GLN A 61 0.93 -0.78 -11.04
CA GLN A 61 0.88 -1.93 -10.14
C GLN A 61 2.17 -1.96 -9.32
N LEU A 62 2.03 -1.69 -8.04
CA LEU A 62 3.08 -1.71 -7.04
C LEU A 62 2.64 -2.64 -5.91
N ALA A 63 3.50 -3.57 -5.53
CA ALA A 63 3.36 -4.35 -4.30
C ALA A 63 4.60 -4.11 -3.42
N ILE A 64 4.37 -4.05 -2.12
CA ILE A 64 5.41 -3.96 -1.10
C ILE A 64 5.14 -5.10 -0.14
N HIS A 65 6.07 -6.04 -0.06
CA HIS A 65 6.05 -7.09 0.94
C HIS A 65 6.98 -6.71 2.07
N GLU A 66 6.50 -6.81 3.31
CA GLU A 66 7.32 -6.65 4.50
C GLU A 66 7.64 -8.02 5.09
N PHE A 67 8.91 -8.23 5.40
CA PHE A 67 9.40 -9.45 6.05
C PHE A 67 10.06 -9.13 7.38
N GLU A 68 9.83 -9.99 8.36
CA GLU A 68 10.52 -9.98 9.65
C GLU A 68 10.99 -11.39 9.95
N ASN A 69 12.28 -11.57 10.27
CA ASN A 69 12.89 -12.89 10.49
C ASN A 69 12.59 -13.88 9.35
N ALA A 70 12.70 -13.42 8.09
CA ALA A 70 12.36 -14.16 6.87
C ALA A 70 10.88 -14.61 6.76
N LYS A 71 10.00 -14.14 7.64
CA LYS A 71 8.56 -14.38 7.58
C LYS A 71 7.85 -13.18 6.96
N HIS A 72 7.02 -13.45 5.97
CA HIS A 72 6.16 -12.43 5.37
C HIS A 72 5.07 -12.01 6.36
N ILE A 73 5.02 -10.72 6.68
CA ILE A 73 4.12 -10.17 7.71
C ILE A 73 3.06 -9.21 7.14
N LEU A 74 3.35 -8.52 6.03
CA LEU A 74 2.43 -7.56 5.44
C LEU A 74 2.63 -7.48 3.93
N THR A 75 1.52 -7.44 3.20
CA THR A 75 1.48 -7.02 1.80
C THR A 75 0.70 -5.72 1.68
N ALA A 76 1.33 -4.68 1.16
CA ALA A 76 0.66 -3.47 0.71
C ALA A 76 0.67 -3.44 -0.82
N THR A 77 -0.49 -3.18 -1.44
CA THR A 77 -0.58 -3.07 -2.90
C THR A 77 -1.23 -1.76 -3.30
N LEU A 78 -0.68 -1.13 -4.34
CA LEU A 78 -1.24 0.00 -5.04
C LEU A 78 -1.48 -0.42 -6.49
N SER A 79 -2.73 -0.32 -6.93
CA SER A 79 -3.09 -0.54 -8.32
C SER A 79 -4.00 0.56 -8.83
N GLY A 80 -3.83 0.90 -10.11
CA GLY A 80 -4.60 1.96 -10.75
C GLY A 80 -4.47 1.87 -12.26
N LYS A 81 -5.40 2.53 -12.94
CA LYS A 81 -5.34 2.76 -14.38
C LYS A 81 -5.10 4.24 -14.60
N GLU A 82 -4.30 4.54 -15.61
CA GLU A 82 -4.16 5.88 -16.11
C GLU A 82 -5.48 6.31 -16.74
N GLU A 83 -5.92 7.52 -16.41
CA GLU A 83 -7.09 8.17 -16.99
C GLU A 83 -6.65 9.53 -17.51
N CYS A 84 -7.17 9.96 -18.67
CA CYS A 84 -6.84 11.27 -19.22
C CYS A 84 -7.26 12.37 -18.25
N LEU A 85 -6.37 13.34 -18.01
CA LEU A 85 -6.68 14.51 -17.17
C LEU A 85 -7.56 15.49 -17.95
N ASN A 86 -8.87 15.39 -17.80
CA ASN A 86 -9.84 16.31 -18.40
C ASN A 86 -10.95 16.65 -17.40
N ASN A 87 -11.76 17.66 -17.72
CA ASN A 87 -12.79 18.14 -16.80
C ASN A 87 -13.79 17.03 -16.41
N ASN A 88 -14.15 16.14 -17.34
CA ASN A 88 -15.11 15.08 -17.08
C ASN A 88 -14.54 14.02 -16.13
N THR A 89 -13.28 13.63 -16.29
CA THR A 89 -12.62 12.66 -15.40
C THR A 89 -12.41 13.26 -14.00
N ILE A 90 -12.07 14.54 -13.90
CA ILE A 90 -11.95 15.25 -12.62
C ILE A 90 -13.31 15.34 -11.89
N ILE A 91 -14.37 15.75 -12.58
CA ILE A 91 -15.71 15.86 -11.98
C ILE A 91 -16.22 14.47 -11.56
N SER A 92 -16.06 13.45 -12.42
CA SER A 92 -16.42 12.07 -12.11
C SER A 92 -15.67 11.55 -10.88
N ALA A 93 -14.38 11.81 -10.79
CA ALA A 93 -13.55 11.49 -9.63
C ALA A 93 -14.03 12.22 -8.36
N ALA A 94 -14.27 13.53 -8.44
CA ALA A 94 -14.73 14.35 -7.32
C ALA A 94 -16.08 13.89 -6.75
N ILE A 95 -16.96 13.36 -7.61
CA ILE A 95 -18.22 12.77 -7.18
C ILE A 95 -18.00 11.36 -6.60
N ARG A 96 -17.19 10.51 -7.26
CA ARG A 96 -17.01 9.10 -6.91
C ARG A 96 -16.26 8.88 -5.59
N TYR A 97 -15.21 9.67 -5.31
CA TYR A 97 -14.36 9.45 -4.13
C TYR A 97 -15.08 9.64 -2.78
N PRO A 98 -15.97 10.65 -2.60
CA PRO A 98 -16.84 10.73 -1.43
C PRO A 98 -17.70 9.48 -1.24
N PHE A 99 -18.36 8.98 -2.28
CA PHE A 99 -19.17 7.75 -2.18
C PHE A 99 -18.35 6.51 -1.83
N LEU A 100 -17.12 6.42 -2.33
CA LEU A 100 -16.19 5.36 -1.93
C LEU A 100 -15.90 5.42 -0.43
N THR A 101 -15.66 6.62 0.11
CA THR A 101 -15.41 6.84 1.54
C THR A 101 -16.61 6.41 2.38
N PHE A 102 -17.83 6.84 2.01
CA PHE A 102 -19.06 6.41 2.69
C PHE A 102 -19.25 4.89 2.63
N LYS A 103 -18.96 4.26 1.49
CA LYS A 103 -19.02 2.80 1.34
C LYS A 103 -18.05 2.09 2.28
N VAL A 104 -16.82 2.57 2.41
CA VAL A 104 -15.82 2.00 3.33
C VAL A 104 -16.27 2.12 4.78
N ILE A 105 -16.74 3.31 5.18
CA ILE A 105 -17.29 3.53 6.52
C ILE A 105 -18.46 2.58 6.79
N GLY A 106 -19.41 2.49 5.85
CA GLY A 106 -20.54 1.56 5.96
C GLY A 106 -20.10 0.10 6.09
N ALA A 107 -19.11 -0.33 5.31
CA ALA A 107 -18.56 -1.68 5.39
C ALA A 107 -17.87 -1.97 6.73
N ILE A 108 -17.16 -0.99 7.31
CA ILE A 108 -16.56 -1.12 8.65
C ILE A 108 -17.66 -1.30 9.71
N HIS A 109 -18.71 -0.47 9.67
CA HIS A 109 -19.84 -0.56 10.60
C HIS A 109 -20.62 -1.86 10.43
N TRP A 110 -20.81 -2.32 9.20
CA TRP A 110 -21.46 -3.60 8.92
C TRP A 110 -20.66 -4.79 9.47
N ASN A 111 -19.35 -4.81 9.28
CA ASN A 111 -18.49 -5.83 9.87
C ASN A 111 -18.52 -5.79 11.40
N ALA A 112 -18.48 -4.60 12.02
CA ALA A 112 -18.60 -4.45 13.46
C ALA A 112 -19.96 -4.98 13.98
N LEU A 113 -21.06 -4.69 13.28
CA LEU A 113 -22.39 -5.23 13.59
C LEU A 113 -22.45 -6.75 13.45
N LEU A 114 -21.87 -7.31 12.39
CA LEU A 114 -21.78 -8.77 12.20
C LEU A 114 -20.98 -9.45 13.32
N LEU A 115 -19.87 -8.85 13.75
CA LEU A 115 -19.07 -9.36 14.88
C LEU A 115 -19.86 -9.30 16.20
N TRP A 116 -20.61 -8.21 16.41
CA TRP A 116 -21.49 -8.04 17.58
C TRP A 116 -22.62 -9.09 17.60
N LEU A 117 -23.30 -9.31 16.47
CA LEU A 117 -24.33 -10.34 16.33
C LEU A 117 -23.76 -11.75 16.56
N LYS A 118 -22.53 -12.00 16.12
CA LYS A 118 -21.79 -13.25 16.37
C LYS A 118 -21.26 -13.39 17.80
N ARG A 119 -21.50 -12.40 18.67
CA ARG A 119 -20.99 -12.34 20.06
C ARG A 119 -19.49 -12.59 20.16
N VAL A 120 -18.73 -12.14 19.17
CA VAL A 120 -17.26 -12.18 19.23
C VAL A 120 -16.86 -11.15 20.29
N SER A 121 -16.42 -11.63 21.44
CA SER A 121 -15.96 -10.76 22.52
C SER A 121 -14.79 -9.92 22.02
N PRO A 122 -14.82 -8.58 22.15
CA PRO A 122 -13.61 -7.79 21.95
C PRO A 122 -12.56 -8.29 22.95
N PHE A 123 -11.32 -8.44 22.48
CA PHE A 123 -10.19 -8.80 23.34
C PHE A 123 -10.10 -7.78 24.50
N PRO A 124 -10.02 -8.22 25.77
CA PRO A 124 -9.86 -7.29 26.87
C PRO A 124 -8.50 -6.59 26.74
N LEU A 125 -8.53 -5.27 26.69
CA LEU A 125 -7.34 -4.45 26.94
C LEU A 125 -6.98 -4.67 28.43
N SER A 126 -5.77 -5.17 28.68
CA SER A 126 -5.22 -5.39 30.02
C SER A 126 -4.73 -4.09 30.63
#